data_AF-A0A6A6PGS6-F1
#
_entry.id   AF-A0A6A6PGS6-F1
#
_cell.length_a   1.000
_cell.length_b   1.000
_cell.length_c   1.000
_cell.angle_alpha   90.00
_cell.angle_beta   90.00
_cell.angle_gamma   90.00
#
_symmetry.space_group_name_H-M   'P 1'
#
loop_
_entity.id
_entity.type
_entity.pdbx_description
1 polymer ?
#
loop_
_entity_poly.entity_id
_entity_poly.type
_entity_poly.pdbx_seq_one_letter_code
_entity_poly.pdbx_strand_id
1 'polypeptide(L)'
;MSASQHSEVGPCTFQNQDDRTDLALSAAGRLCDLISEGGASATLHFDTQPRRWSKLLINAPCNPICALTRLDDARFLNSSSFAVTYVQRVMHQVVDIAQESGYMVVTHATAEERLKQITDRSSSMGYEPSMSADVQRRRPLDIEAILGNAIRIAQTLGVTTTNSEAL
;
A
#
# COMPACT_ATOMS: atom_id res chain seq x y z
N MET A 1 4.33 23.80 2.38
CA MET A 1 5.26 22.78 2.91
C MET A 1 5.42 21.73 1.84
N SER A 2 6.60 21.66 1.21
CA SER A 2 6.91 20.62 0.20
C SER A 2 6.95 19.28 0.92
N ALA A 3 6.10 18.33 0.54
CA ALA A 3 6.25 16.96 0.97
C ALA A 3 7.56 16.46 0.34
N SER A 4 8.62 16.35 1.14
CA SER A 4 9.85 15.70 0.71
C SER A 4 9.49 14.28 0.31
N GLN A 5 9.61 13.96 -0.98
CA GLN A 5 9.46 12.60 -1.46
C GLN A 5 10.64 11.80 -0.90
N HIS A 6 10.36 10.98 0.10
CA HIS A 6 11.30 10.05 0.70
C HIS A 6 11.17 8.70 -0.02
N SER A 7 12.28 8.19 -0.55
CA SER A 7 12.31 6.93 -1.28
C SER A 7 12.73 5.78 -0.37
N GLU A 8 12.04 4.65 -0.49
CA GLU A 8 12.37 3.40 0.20
C GLU A 8 13.04 2.49 -0.82
N VAL A 9 14.31 2.15 -0.61
CA VAL A 9 15.13 1.42 -1.59
C VAL A 9 15.67 0.15 -0.95
N GLY A 10 15.62 -0.98 -1.66
CA GLY A 10 16.10 -2.26 -1.15
C GLY A 10 15.60 -3.43 -1.99
N PRO A 11 16.14 -4.64 -1.80
CA PRO A 11 15.69 -5.80 -2.54
C PRO A 11 14.26 -6.21 -2.15
N CYS A 12 13.55 -6.74 -3.14
CA CYS A 12 12.21 -7.31 -3.01
C CYS A 12 12.37 -8.82 -2.75
N THR A 13 12.62 -9.22 -1.50
CA THR A 13 12.90 -10.62 -1.16
C THR A 13 11.61 -11.38 -0.91
N PHE A 14 11.02 -11.97 -1.96
CA PHE A 14 10.03 -13.02 -1.77
C PHE A 14 10.76 -14.33 -1.52
N GLN A 15 10.69 -14.84 -0.30
CA GLN A 15 11.11 -16.19 0.11
C GLN A 15 12.36 -16.71 -0.62
N ASN A 16 13.55 -16.29 -0.15
CA ASN A 16 14.86 -16.98 -0.19
C ASN A 16 16.00 -15.95 -0.21
N GLN A 17 16.98 -16.13 0.70
CA GLN A 17 18.21 -15.36 0.78
C GLN A 17 19.33 -16.13 0.07
N ASP A 18 19.55 -15.85 -1.21
CA ASP A 18 20.70 -16.36 -1.97
C ASP A 18 21.76 -15.25 -2.14
N ASP A 19 22.96 -15.59 -2.64
CA ASP A 19 24.06 -14.68 -3.04
C ASP A 19 23.62 -13.50 -3.94
N ARG A 20 22.46 -13.64 -4.62
CA ARG A 20 21.83 -12.58 -5.41
C ARG A 20 21.34 -11.41 -4.55
N THR A 21 21.10 -11.63 -3.26
CA THR A 21 20.66 -10.63 -2.29
C THR A 21 21.75 -9.60 -1.99
N ASP A 22 23.01 -10.04 -1.87
CA ASP A 22 24.13 -9.15 -1.54
C ASP A 22 24.47 -8.21 -2.70
N LEU A 23 24.45 -8.73 -3.93
CA LEU A 23 24.63 -7.91 -5.13
C LEU A 23 23.50 -6.88 -5.28
N ALA A 24 22.25 -7.30 -5.03
CA ALA A 24 21.10 -6.42 -5.09
C ALA A 24 21.16 -5.33 -4.01
N LEU A 25 21.56 -5.68 -2.78
CA LEU A 25 21.71 -4.73 -1.68
C LEU A 25 22.83 -3.72 -1.96
N SER A 26 23.96 -4.16 -2.51
CA SER A 26 25.06 -3.28 -2.92
C SER A 26 24.62 -2.31 -4.04
N ALA A 27 23.89 -2.80 -5.04
CA ALA A 27 23.35 -1.96 -6.10
C ALA A 27 22.32 -0.95 -5.57
N ALA A 28 21.44 -1.39 -4.66
CA ALA A 28 20.48 -0.53 -3.98
C ALA A 28 21.17 0.56 -3.14
N GLY A 29 22.28 0.23 -2.46
CA GLY A 29 23.10 1.21 -1.75
C GLY A 29 23.65 2.29 -2.67
N ARG A 30 24.26 1.91 -3.81
CA ARG A 30 24.73 2.87 -4.82
C ARG A 30 23.61 3.75 -5.37
N LEU A 31 22.41 3.20 -5.52
CA LEU A 31 21.24 3.98 -5.94
C LEU A 31 20.85 5.01 -4.87
N CYS A 32 20.88 4.67 -3.58
CA CYS A 32 20.64 5.62 -2.49
C CYS A 32 21.65 6.78 -2.52
N ASP A 33 22.93 6.48 -2.78
CA ASP A 33 23.97 7.50 -2.88
C ASP A 33 23.67 8.48 -4.03
N LEU A 34 23.34 7.96 -5.22
CA LEU A 34 22.97 8.79 -6.38
C LEU A 34 21.72 9.65 -6.13
N ILE A 35 20.70 9.10 -5.46
CA ILE A 35 19.49 9.86 -5.09
C ILE A 35 19.87 11.01 -4.13
N SER A 36 20.76 10.74 -3.19
CA SER A 36 21.23 11.71 -2.20
C SER A 36 22.07 12.82 -2.84
N GLU A 37 22.97 12.47 -3.77
CA GLU A 37 23.73 13.43 -4.58
C GLU A 37 22.82 14.33 -5.43
N GLY A 38 21.68 13.80 -5.88
CA GLY A 38 20.63 14.56 -6.58
C GLY A 38 19.79 15.48 -5.68
N GLY A 39 20.06 15.52 -4.38
CA GLY A 39 19.34 16.37 -3.41
C GLY A 39 18.03 15.79 -2.88
N ALA A 40 17.73 14.52 -3.17
CA ALA A 40 16.59 13.80 -2.62
C ALA A 40 17.03 12.89 -1.47
N SER A 41 16.07 12.23 -0.79
CA SER A 41 16.37 11.32 0.32
C SER A 41 15.93 9.90 -0.01
N ALA A 42 16.80 8.93 0.27
CA ALA A 42 16.50 7.51 0.15
C ALA A 42 16.99 6.76 1.39
N THR A 43 16.19 5.83 1.90
CA THR A 43 16.62 4.90 2.95
C THR A 43 16.81 3.51 2.34
N LEU A 44 17.99 2.93 2.59
CA LEU A 44 18.28 1.55 2.22
C LEU A 44 17.67 0.58 3.25
N HIS A 45 16.93 -0.41 2.76
CA HIS A 45 16.36 -1.49 3.54
C HIS A 45 16.88 -2.82 3.07
N PHE A 46 17.13 -3.71 4.03
CA PHE A 46 17.45 -5.11 3.72
C PHE A 46 16.22 -5.85 3.16
N ASP A 47 15.02 -5.51 3.62
CA ASP A 47 13.75 -5.99 3.07
C ASP A 47 12.72 -4.85 3.03
N THR A 48 12.19 -4.58 1.83
CA THR A 48 11.18 -3.54 1.62
C THR A 48 9.74 -4.03 1.79
N GLN A 49 9.49 -5.34 1.85
CA GLN A 49 8.13 -5.90 1.96
C GLN A 49 7.35 -5.40 3.19
N PRO A 50 7.93 -5.29 4.41
CA PRO A 50 7.25 -4.67 5.56
C PRO A 50 6.62 -3.31 5.27
N ARG A 51 7.36 -2.46 4.55
CA ARG A 51 6.94 -1.10 4.18
C ARG A 51 5.89 -1.13 3.09
N ARG A 52 6.06 -2.03 2.12
CA ARG A 52 5.07 -2.28 1.06
C ARG A 52 3.72 -2.70 1.66
N TRP A 53 3.69 -3.70 2.54
CA TRP A 53 2.45 -4.14 3.20
C TRP A 53 1.81 -3.02 4.03
N SER A 54 2.63 -2.28 4.79
CA SER A 54 2.17 -1.13 5.57
C SER A 54 1.51 -0.05 4.69
N LYS A 55 2.06 0.19 3.49
CA LYS A 55 1.48 1.13 2.51
C LYS A 55 0.20 0.59 1.88
N LEU A 56 0.13 -0.72 1.62
CA LEU A 56 -1.06 -1.37 1.07
C LEU A 56 -2.26 -1.31 2.02
N LEU A 57 -2.06 -1.23 3.34
CA LEU A 57 -3.18 -1.02 4.27
C LEU A 57 -4.04 0.19 3.88
N ILE A 58 -3.43 1.26 3.39
CA ILE A 58 -4.17 2.46 2.97
C ILE A 58 -4.51 2.39 1.48
N ASN A 59 -3.53 2.04 0.65
CA ASN A 59 -3.70 2.13 -0.79
C ASN A 59 -4.66 1.08 -1.36
N ALA A 60 -4.68 -0.13 -0.82
CA ALA A 60 -5.53 -1.21 -1.32
C ALA A 60 -7.03 -0.92 -1.17
N PRO A 61 -7.54 -0.41 -0.04
CA PRO A 61 -8.92 0.05 0.03
C PRO A 61 -9.10 1.42 -0.65
N CYS A 62 -8.35 2.45 -0.26
CA CYS A 62 -8.71 3.82 -0.58
C CYS A 62 -8.57 4.16 -2.07
N ASN A 63 -7.47 3.73 -2.72
CA ASN A 63 -7.21 4.11 -4.11
C ASN A 63 -8.29 3.59 -5.07
N PRO A 64 -8.56 2.27 -5.16
CA PRO A 64 -9.56 1.76 -6.10
C PRO A 64 -10.98 2.20 -5.72
N ILE A 65 -11.33 2.27 -4.43
CA ILE A 65 -12.65 2.76 -4.01
C ILE A 65 -12.89 4.19 -4.49
N CYS A 66 -11.95 5.10 -4.26
CA CYS A 66 -12.08 6.49 -4.70
C CYS A 66 -12.07 6.60 -6.22
N ALA A 67 -11.23 5.81 -6.90
CA ALA A 67 -11.17 5.75 -8.36
C ALA A 67 -12.49 5.28 -9.00
N LEU A 68 -13.11 4.23 -8.46
CA LEU A 68 -14.38 3.67 -8.92
C LEU A 68 -15.56 4.60 -8.65
N THR A 69 -15.63 5.14 -7.43
CA THR A 69 -16.78 5.95 -6.99
C THR A 69 -16.68 7.41 -7.42
N ARG A 70 -15.48 7.87 -7.81
CA ARG A 70 -15.16 9.29 -8.08
C ARG A 70 -15.44 10.20 -6.88
N LEU A 71 -15.43 9.62 -5.69
CA LEU A 71 -15.50 10.34 -4.42
C LEU A 71 -14.09 10.43 -3.82
N ASP A 72 -13.86 11.46 -3.00
CA ASP A 72 -12.78 11.39 -2.03
C ASP A 72 -13.16 10.43 -0.89
N ASP A 73 -12.17 10.09 -0.06
CA ASP A 73 -12.35 9.17 1.05
C ASP A 73 -13.46 9.62 2.02
N ALA A 74 -13.56 10.90 2.35
CA ALA A 74 -14.55 11.43 3.28
C ALA A 74 -15.96 11.28 2.74
N ARG A 75 -16.19 11.65 1.48
CA ARG A 75 -17.50 11.46 0.84
C ARG A 75 -17.85 9.98 0.70
N PHE A 76 -16.89 9.11 0.40
CA PHE A 76 -17.14 7.68 0.36
C PHE A 76 -17.51 7.13 1.76
N LEU A 77 -16.75 7.46 2.80
CA LEU A 77 -16.99 6.98 4.15
C LEU A 77 -18.35 7.44 4.72
N ASN A 78 -18.84 8.61 4.29
CA ASN A 78 -20.16 9.12 4.66
C ASN A 78 -21.29 8.66 3.71
N SER A 79 -20.99 7.91 2.65
CA SER A 79 -21.99 7.50 1.65
C SER A 79 -22.93 6.41 2.15
N SER A 80 -22.52 5.61 3.15
CA SER A 80 -23.26 4.48 3.67
C SER A 80 -22.73 4.05 5.04
N SER A 81 -23.61 3.51 5.89
CA SER A 81 -23.22 2.86 7.14
C SER A 81 -22.29 1.66 6.94
N PHE A 82 -22.21 1.11 5.73
CA PHE A 82 -21.34 0.00 5.38
C PHE A 82 -19.93 0.44 4.90
N ALA A 83 -19.74 1.71 4.53
CA ALA A 83 -18.51 2.16 3.86
C ALA A 83 -17.25 1.95 4.71
N VAL A 84 -17.31 2.30 6.00
CA VAL A 84 -16.20 2.10 6.95
C VAL A 84 -15.89 0.61 7.11
N THR A 85 -16.92 -0.23 7.27
CA THR A 85 -16.78 -1.69 7.42
C THR A 85 -16.17 -2.32 6.16
N TYR A 86 -16.49 -1.81 4.97
CA TYR A 86 -15.90 -2.31 3.73
C TYR A 86 -14.40 -2.01 3.64
N VAL A 87 -14.00 -0.77 3.94
CA VAL A 87 -12.58 -0.38 4.02
C VAL A 87 -11.83 -1.26 5.02
N GLN A 88 -12.41 -1.47 6.22
CA GLN A 88 -11.84 -2.34 7.25
C GLN A 88 -11.63 -3.77 6.76
N ARG A 89 -12.61 -4.37 6.07
CA ARG A 89 -12.50 -5.73 5.54
C ARG A 89 -11.37 -5.87 4.52
N VAL A 90 -11.21 -4.90 3.63
CA VAL A 90 -10.10 -4.90 2.67
C VAL A 90 -8.76 -4.73 3.39
N MET A 91 -8.67 -3.86 4.41
CA MET A 91 -7.47 -3.75 5.24
C MET A 91 -7.11 -5.06 5.94
N HIS A 92 -8.10 -5.76 6.51
CA HIS A 92 -7.88 -7.06 7.16
C HIS A 92 -7.38 -8.10 6.16
N GLN A 93 -7.93 -8.14 4.95
CA GLN A 93 -7.40 -9.04 3.91
C GLN A 93 -5.93 -8.73 3.59
N VAL A 94 -5.52 -7.45 3.55
CA VAL A 94 -4.10 -7.10 3.39
C VAL A 94 -3.25 -7.60 4.56
N VAL A 95 -3.75 -7.50 5.80
CA VAL A 95 -3.07 -8.05 6.99
C VAL A 95 -2.89 -9.56 6.85
N ASP A 96 -3.97 -10.28 6.52
CA ASP A 96 -3.96 -11.75 6.41
C ASP A 96 -2.94 -12.19 5.36
N ILE A 97 -2.93 -11.56 4.18
CA ILE A 97 -1.95 -11.86 3.13
C ILE A 97 -0.53 -11.58 3.61
N ALA A 98 -0.29 -10.44 4.27
CA ALA A 98 1.03 -10.08 4.77
C ALA A 98 1.55 -11.10 5.80
N GLN A 99 0.71 -11.50 6.75
CA GLN A 99 1.07 -12.44 7.81
C GLN A 99 1.34 -13.85 7.25
N GLU A 100 0.48 -14.35 6.36
CA GLU A 100 0.70 -15.63 5.68
C GLU A 100 1.93 -15.58 4.75
N SER A 101 2.32 -14.39 4.28
CA SER A 101 3.57 -14.18 3.54
C SER A 101 4.81 -14.11 4.45
N GLY A 102 4.65 -14.24 5.78
CA GLY A 102 5.74 -14.19 6.77
C GLY A 102 6.01 -12.80 7.38
N TYR A 103 5.17 -11.80 7.11
CA TYR A 103 5.38 -10.40 7.54
C TYR A 103 4.48 -10.01 8.71
N MET A 104 4.91 -10.37 9.93
CA MET A 104 4.15 -10.14 11.17
C MET A 104 4.11 -8.68 11.66
N VAL A 105 4.86 -7.78 11.02
CA VAL A 105 4.90 -6.35 11.37
C VAL A 105 3.59 -5.62 11.08
N VAL A 106 2.80 -6.12 10.12
CA VAL A 106 1.48 -5.61 9.81
C VAL A 106 0.45 -6.47 10.53
N THR A 107 -0.39 -5.82 11.34
CA THR A 107 -1.36 -6.47 12.22
C THR A 107 -2.74 -5.84 12.10
N HIS A 108 -3.77 -6.55 12.54
CA HIS A 108 -5.11 -5.97 12.64
C HIS A 108 -5.12 -4.71 13.53
N ALA A 109 -4.34 -4.69 14.61
CA ALA A 109 -4.23 -3.50 15.46
C ALA A 109 -3.68 -2.30 14.67
N THR A 110 -2.64 -2.49 13.85
CA THR A 110 -2.13 -1.42 12.98
C THR A 110 -3.15 -1.02 11.92
N ALA A 111 -3.94 -1.96 11.39
CA ALA A 111 -5.02 -1.65 10.44
C ALA A 111 -6.12 -0.80 11.09
N GLU A 112 -6.56 -1.14 12.31
CA GLU A 112 -7.54 -0.36 13.07
C GLU A 112 -7.02 1.06 13.38
N GLU A 113 -5.75 1.19 13.73
CA GLU A 113 -5.14 2.50 13.96
C GLU A 113 -5.15 3.35 12.68
N ARG A 114 -4.79 2.77 11.53
CA ARG A 114 -4.83 3.47 10.23
C ARG A 114 -6.26 3.83 9.84
N LEU A 115 -7.21 2.93 10.04
CA LEU A 115 -8.62 3.20 9.79
C LEU A 115 -9.09 4.39 10.63
N LYS A 116 -8.78 4.39 11.93
CA LYS A 116 -9.11 5.51 12.83
C LYS A 116 -8.49 6.83 12.36
N GLN A 117 -7.22 6.83 11.95
CA GLN A 117 -6.56 8.02 11.41
C GLN A 117 -7.28 8.55 10.15
N ILE A 118 -7.71 7.65 9.26
CA ILE A 118 -8.45 8.02 8.05
C ILE A 118 -9.83 8.59 8.41
N THR A 119 -10.57 7.94 9.31
CA THR A 119 -11.91 8.41 9.71
C THR A 119 -11.85 9.74 10.46
N ASP A 120 -10.88 9.90 11.37
CA ASP A 120 -10.68 11.15 12.12
C ASP A 120 -10.33 12.29 11.17
N ARG A 121 -9.39 12.07 10.24
CA ARG A 121 -9.06 13.06 9.20
C ARG A 121 -10.29 13.42 8.36
N SER A 122 -11.00 12.40 7.88
CA SER A 122 -12.15 12.54 6.97
C SER A 122 -13.32 13.31 7.57
N SER A 123 -13.40 13.41 8.90
CA SER A 123 -14.38 14.27 9.58
C SER A 123 -14.17 15.78 9.30
N SER A 124 -12.95 16.17 8.90
CA SER A 124 -12.54 17.56 8.70
C SER A 124 -12.14 17.88 7.26
N MET A 125 -11.58 16.92 6.52
CA MET A 125 -11.07 17.13 5.17
C MET A 125 -11.04 15.81 4.40
N GLY A 126 -11.60 15.83 3.19
CA GLY A 126 -11.46 14.73 2.23
C GLY A 126 -10.09 14.73 1.56
N TYR A 127 -9.57 13.54 1.32
CA TYR A 127 -8.34 13.29 0.59
C TYR A 127 -8.66 12.48 -0.67
N GLU A 128 -8.20 13.00 -1.80
CA GLU A 128 -8.30 12.30 -3.08
C GLU A 128 -6.99 11.54 -3.35
N PRO A 129 -7.02 10.19 -3.44
CA PRO A 129 -5.82 9.41 -3.69
C PRO A 129 -5.26 9.59 -5.11
N SER A 130 -3.99 9.24 -5.30
CA SER A 130 -3.28 9.43 -6.58
C SER A 130 -3.99 8.77 -7.77
N MET A 131 -4.55 7.58 -7.57
CA MET A 131 -5.25 6.83 -8.61
C MET A 131 -6.48 7.58 -9.14
N SER A 132 -7.18 8.35 -8.31
CA SER A 132 -8.30 9.18 -8.78
C SER A 132 -7.82 10.26 -9.75
N ALA A 133 -6.65 10.85 -9.49
CA ALA A 133 -6.05 11.82 -10.39
C ALA A 133 -5.61 11.19 -11.72
N ASP A 134 -5.21 9.91 -11.73
CA ASP A 134 -4.94 9.14 -12.95
C ASP A 134 -6.22 8.81 -13.72
N VAL A 135 -7.31 8.46 -13.03
CA VAL A 135 -8.64 8.31 -13.64
C VAL A 135 -9.09 9.60 -14.31
N GLN A 136 -8.98 10.74 -13.64
CA GLN A 136 -9.34 12.06 -14.20
C GLN A 136 -8.52 12.37 -15.47
N ARG A 137 -7.23 12.03 -15.46
CA ARG A 137 -6.30 12.25 -16.58
C ARG A 137 -6.32 11.14 -17.62
N ARG A 138 -7.15 10.11 -17.46
CA ARG A 138 -7.23 8.93 -18.34
C ARG A 138 -5.87 8.24 -18.53
N ARG A 139 -5.10 8.13 -17.45
CA ARG A 139 -3.83 7.42 -17.42
C ARG A 139 -4.04 5.95 -17.06
N PRO A 140 -3.11 5.06 -17.44
CA PRO A 140 -3.06 3.71 -16.89
C PRO A 140 -3.04 3.74 -15.36
N LEU A 141 -3.75 2.81 -14.72
CA LEU A 141 -3.83 2.72 -13.27
C LEU A 141 -2.83 1.68 -12.75
N ASP A 142 -2.23 1.95 -11.60
CA ASP A 142 -1.31 1.03 -10.91
C ASP A 142 -2.05 -0.10 -10.15
N ILE A 143 -3.21 -0.54 -10.64
CA ILE A 143 -4.06 -1.52 -9.96
C ILE A 143 -3.37 -2.87 -9.77
N GLU A 144 -2.57 -3.29 -10.76
CA GLU A 144 -1.78 -4.53 -10.68
C GLU A 144 -0.72 -4.48 -9.58
N ALA A 145 -0.08 -3.32 -9.37
CA ALA A 145 0.93 -3.16 -8.35
C ALA A 145 0.33 -3.10 -6.93
N ILE A 146 -0.88 -2.53 -6.82
CA ILE A 146 -1.59 -2.36 -5.54
C ILE A 146 -2.36 -3.62 -5.15
N LEU A 147 -3.34 -4.03 -5.95
CA LEU A 147 -4.23 -5.17 -5.66
C LEU A 147 -3.81 -6.44 -6.38
N GLY A 148 -3.51 -6.37 -7.68
CA GLY A 148 -3.28 -7.57 -8.51
C GLY A 148 -2.17 -8.47 -7.95
N ASN A 149 -1.03 -7.89 -7.53
CA ASN A 149 0.05 -8.66 -6.93
C ASN A 149 -0.31 -9.23 -5.55
N ALA A 150 -1.03 -8.47 -4.72
CA ALA A 150 -1.45 -8.95 -3.40
C ALA A 150 -2.43 -10.12 -3.51
N ILE A 151 -3.42 -10.03 -4.41
CA ILE A 151 -4.41 -11.09 -4.67
C ILE A 151 -3.72 -12.35 -5.21
N ARG A 152 -2.76 -12.22 -6.12
CA ARG A 152 -2.02 -13.38 -6.63
C ARG A 152 -1.24 -14.11 -5.54
N ILE A 153 -0.60 -13.36 -4.63
CA ILE A 153 0.06 -13.92 -3.45
C ILE A 153 -0.98 -14.62 -2.55
N ALA A 154 -2.12 -13.99 -2.30
CA ALA A 154 -3.20 -14.57 -1.52
C ALA A 154 -3.66 -15.93 -2.09
N GLN A 155 -3.84 -16.02 -3.41
CA GLN A 155 -4.23 -17.24 -4.10
C GLN A 155 -3.21 -18.36 -3.92
N THR A 156 -1.90 -18.05 -3.95
CA THR A 156 -0.85 -19.06 -3.70
C THR A 156 -0.82 -19.54 -2.26
N LEU A 157 -1.27 -18.71 -1.31
CA LEU A 157 -1.28 -19.00 0.13
C LEU A 157 -2.64 -19.54 0.63
N GLY A 158 -3.66 -19.56 -0.22
CA GLY A 158 -5.02 -19.96 0.16
C GLY A 158 -5.78 -18.93 1.01
N VAL A 159 -5.36 -17.66 0.98
CA VAL A 159 -6.01 -16.56 1.73
C VAL A 159 -7.20 -16.02 0.94
N THR A 160 -8.34 -15.82 1.60
CA THR A 160 -9.57 -15.34 0.97
C THR A 160 -9.57 -13.83 0.78
N THR A 161 -9.70 -13.37 -0.47
CA THR A 161 -9.63 -11.94 -0.84
C THR A 161 -10.89 -11.37 -1.46
N THR A 162 -12.08 -11.91 -1.15
CA THR A 162 -13.34 -11.56 -1.81
C THR A 162 -13.65 -10.05 -1.92
N ASN A 163 -13.44 -9.25 -0.87
CA ASN A 163 -13.69 -7.80 -0.95
C ASN A 163 -12.63 -7.09 -1.81
N SER A 164 -11.37 -7.53 -1.74
CA SER A 164 -10.28 -7.00 -2.55
C SER A 164 -10.43 -7.35 -4.03
N GLU A 165 -10.95 -8.54 -4.36
CA GLU A 165 -11.22 -8.98 -5.74
C GLU A 165 -12.40 -8.25 -6.38
N ALA A 166 -13.29 -7.67 -5.57
CA ALA A 166 -14.44 -6.90 -6.05
C ALA A 166 -14.09 -5.43 -6.38
N LEU A 167 -12.84 -5.00 -6.15
CA LEU A 167 -12.30 -3.67 -6.42
C LEU A 167 -11.49 -3.62 -7.71
#